data_AF-A0A381S8A9-F1
#
_entry.id   AF-A0A381S8A9-F1
#
_cell.length_a   1.000
_cell.length_b   1.000
_cell.length_c   1.000
_cell.angle_alpha   90.00
_cell.angle_beta   90.00
_cell.angle_gamma   90.00
#
_symmetry.space_group_name_H-M   'P 1'
#
loop_
_entity.id
_entity.type
_entity.pdbx_description
1 polymer ?
#
loop_
_entity_poly.entity_id
_entity_poly.type
_entity_poly.pdbx_seq_one_letter_code
_entity_poly.pdbx_strand_id
1 'polypeptide(L)' 'EFLFTATDFNSYVTVRTADGAPQRHEGRMAASTEPGLGIQPRTEILGEPVATWEAGSHA' A
#
# COMPACT_ATOMS: atom_id res chain seq x y z
N GLU A 1 -8.87 25.54 7.59
CA GLU A 1 -8.68 24.32 6.79
C GLU A 1 -9.20 23.15 7.61
N PHE A 2 -10.07 22.31 7.04
CA PHE A 2 -10.60 21.11 7.72
C PHE A 2 -9.92 19.88 7.13
N LEU A 3 -9.44 18.98 7.98
CA LEU A 3 -8.78 17.74 7.59
C LEU A 3 -9.45 16.55 8.25
N PHE A 4 -9.47 15.42 7.56
CA PHE A 4 -9.83 14.15 8.17
C PHE A 4 -8.74 13.67 9.13
N THR A 5 -9.14 12.96 10.18
CA THR A 5 -8.18 12.24 11.02
C THR A 5 -7.61 11.06 10.23
N ALA A 6 -6.28 10.94 10.19
CA ALA A 6 -5.58 9.86 9.52
C ALA A 6 -4.56 9.22 10.46
N THR A 7 -4.50 7.90 10.45
CA THR A 7 -3.53 7.11 11.24
C THR A 7 -2.65 6.33 10.28
N ASP A 8 -1.34 6.37 10.51
CA ASP A 8 -0.38 5.57 9.76
C ASP A 8 0.07 4.35 10.56
N PHE A 9 -0.34 3.17 10.10
CA PHE A 9 0.13 1.89 10.64
C PHE A 9 1.40 1.38 9.94
N ASN A 10 1.75 1.90 8.76
CA ASN A 10 2.92 1.46 8.01
C ASN A 10 4.22 1.83 8.72
N SER A 11 4.23 2.95 9.46
CA SER A 11 5.37 3.35 10.30
C SER A 11 5.58 2.47 11.54
N TYR A 12 4.68 1.52 11.84
CA TYR A 12 4.79 0.68 13.05
C TYR A 12 5.54 -0.63 12.79
N VAL A 13 5.88 -0.93 11.54
CA VAL A 13 6.55 -2.16 11.12
C VAL A 13 7.83 -1.84 10.35
N THR A 14 8.81 -2.75 10.38
CA THR A 14 10.09 -2.57 9.69
C THR A 14 10.11 -3.12 8.27
N VAL A 15 9.14 -3.97 7.92
CA VAL A 15 9.03 -4.58 6.61
C VAL A 15 8.07 -3.77 5.74
N ARG A 16 8.55 -3.32 4.58
CA ARG A 16 7.74 -2.65 3.55
C ARG A 16 7.37 -3.63 2.44
N THR A 17 6.08 -3.88 2.25
CA THR A 17 5.53 -4.76 1.21
C THR A 17 5.20 -4.04 -0.10
N ALA A 18 5.15 -2.70 -0.09
CA ALA A 18 4.92 -1.86 -1.25
C ALA A 18 5.62 -0.51 -1.09
N ASP A 19 5.95 0.12 -2.20
CA ASP A 19 6.42 1.51 -2.29
C ASP A 19 5.26 2.46 -2.57
N GLY A 20 5.47 3.76 -2.30
CA GLY A 20 4.48 4.82 -2.58
C GLY A 20 3.43 5.03 -1.48
N ALA A 21 3.48 4.28 -0.37
CA ALA A 21 2.60 4.51 0.77
C ALA A 21 2.77 5.94 1.32
N PRO A 22 1.68 6.66 1.64
CA PRO A 22 1.73 7.99 2.26
C PRO A 22 2.68 8.04 3.45
N GLN A 23 3.59 9.02 3.43
CA GLN A 23 4.56 9.23 4.52
C GLN A 23 4.17 10.46 5.33
N ARG A 24 4.44 10.40 6.64
CA ARG A 24 4.24 11.55 7.52
C ARG A 24 5.32 12.59 7.31
N HIS A 25 4.92 13.76 6.88
CA HIS A 25 5.75 14.96 6.75
C HIS A 25 5.18 16.04 7.67
N GLU A 26 5.94 16.42 8.70
CA GLU A 26 5.56 17.48 9.66
C GLU A 26 4.17 17.26 10.29
N GLY A 27 3.86 16.02 10.65
CA GLY A 27 2.57 15.67 11.26
C GLY A 27 1.41 15.54 10.27
N ARG A 28 1.66 15.74 8.97
CA ARG A 28 0.67 15.65 7.90
C ARG A 28 0.97 14.49 6.96
N MET A 29 -0.06 14.00 6.28
CA MET A 29 0.04 12.96 5.26
C MET A 29 -0.93 13.30 4.14
N ALA A 30 -0.60 12.91 2.92
CA ALA A 30 -1.46 13.05 1.76
C ALA A 30 -1.54 11.72 1.00
N ALA A 31 -2.71 11.43 0.43
CA ALA A 31 -2.83 10.33 -0.53
C ALA A 31 -2.00 10.62 -1.78
N SER A 32 -1.57 9.56 -2.48
CA SER A 32 -0.89 9.69 -3.76
C SER A 32 -1.79 10.37 -4.81
N THR A 33 -1.17 11.10 -5.74
CA THR A 33 -1.86 11.69 -6.91
C THR A 33 -1.86 10.76 -8.12
N GLU A 34 -1.21 9.60 -8.03
CA GLU A 34 -1.17 8.61 -9.10
C GLU A 34 -2.50 7.87 -9.23
N PRO A 35 -2.83 7.34 -10.42
CA PRO A 35 -4.04 6.53 -10.62
C PRO A 35 -4.12 5.31 -9.69
N GLY A 36 -5.34 4.93 -9.34
CA GLY A 36 -5.60 3.77 -8.47
C GLY A 36 -5.21 4.03 -7.01
N LEU A 37 -4.58 3.05 -6.36
CA LEU A 37 -4.11 3.20 -4.98
C LEU A 37 -2.80 4.00 -4.86
N GLY A 38 -2.10 4.24 -5.98
CA GLY A 38 -0.84 4.98 -6.01
C GLY A 38 0.30 4.30 -5.22
N ILE A 39 0.27 2.98 -5.11
CA ILE A 39 1.33 2.15 -4.53
C ILE A 39 1.84 1.13 -5.53
N GLN A 40 3.09 0.69 -5.38
CA GLN A 40 3.69 -0.38 -6.16
C GLN A 40 4.14 -1.53 -5.26
N PRO A 41 3.59 -2.75 -5.41
CA PRO A 41 4.03 -3.90 -4.63
C PRO A 41 5.50 -4.23 -4.83
N ARG A 42 6.19 -4.59 -3.75
CA ARG A 42 7.58 -5.07 -3.76
C ARG A 42 7.60 -6.60 -3.89
N THR A 43 7.61 -7.11 -5.11
CA THR A 43 7.49 -8.55 -5.38
C THR A 43 8.64 -9.36 -4.78
N GLU A 44 9.83 -8.76 -4.64
CA GLU A 44 10.98 -9.38 -3.99
C GLU A 44 10.79 -9.64 -2.48
N ILE A 45 9.88 -8.88 -1.84
CA ILE A 45 9.53 -9.05 -0.42
C ILE A 45 8.33 -10.00 -0.27
N LEU A 46 7.39 -9.97 -1.20
CA LEU A 46 6.21 -10.82 -1.19
C LEU A 46 6.54 -12.29 -1.50
N GLY A 47 7.59 -12.53 -2.29
CA GLY A 47 7.99 -13.87 -2.70
C GLY A 47 7.07 -14.49 -3.76
N GLU A 48 7.23 -15.79 -3.97
CA GLU A 48 6.45 -16.53 -4.96
C GLU A 48 4.98 -16.63 -4.56
N PRO A 49 4.03 -16.53 -5.53
CA PRO A 49 2.62 -16.75 -5.25
C PRO A 49 2.37 -18.12 -4.64
N VAL A 50 1.63 -18.17 -3.53
CA VAL A 50 1.26 -19.44 -2.88
C VAL A 50 0.16 -20.21 -3.64
N ALA A 51 -0.58 -19.52 -4.49
CA ALA A 51 -1.58 -20.08 -5.39
C ALA A 51 -1.92 -19.06 -6.49
N THR A 52 -2.38 -19.57 -7.63
CA THR A 52 -2.81 -18.77 -8.79
C THR A 52 -4.13 -19.32 -9.30
N TRP A 53 -5.05 -18.42 -9.66
CA TRP A 53 -6.34 -18.78 -10.22
C TRP A 53 -6.57 -18.00 -11.50
N GLU A 54 -7.11 -18.69 -12.50
CA GLU A 54 -7.49 -18.09 -13.77
C GLU A 54 -8.98 -17.76 -13.76
N ALA A 55 -9.36 -16.70 -14.47
CA ALA A 55 -10.76 -16.31 -14.58
C ALA A 55 -11.59 -17.48 -15.14
N GLY A 56 -12.52 -18.01 -14.33
CA GLY A 56 -13.36 -19.15 -14.68
C GLY A 56 -13.09 -20.45 -13.89
N SER A 57 -12.08 -20.49 -13.01
CA SER A 57 -11.74 -21.68 -12.21
C SER A 57 -12.68 -21.98 -11.02
N HIS A 58 -13.81 -21.26 -10.92
CA HIS A 58 -14.82 -21.42 -9.85
C HIS A 58 -16.21 -21.68 -10.44
N ALA A 59 -16.31 -22.58 -11.43
CA ALA A 59 -17.57 -23.21 -11.81
C ALA A 59 -17.88 -24.41 -10.90
#